data_AF-A0A528A6A8-F1
#
_entry.id   AF-A0A528A6A8-F1
#
_cell.length_a   1.000
_cell.length_b   1.000
_cell.length_c   1.000
_cell.angle_alpha   90.00
_cell.angle_beta   90.00
_cell.angle_gamma   90.00
#
_symmetry.space_group_name_H-M   'P 1'
#
loop_
_entity.id
_entity.type
_entity.pdbx_description
1 polymer ?
#
loop_
_entity_poly.entity_id
_entity_poly.type
_entity_poly.pdbx_seq_one_letter_code
_entity_poly.pdbx_strand_id
1 'polypeptide(L)'
;MSILIAFLSLLVEFAVGYPSWLLGAIGHPVTWFGRLISFLDRRLNRDTDSDALRRRRGVHALLIIVLVPATIAFAVETMLAGIPAGLILT
;
A
#
# COMPACT_ATOMS: atom_id res chain seq x y z
N MET A 1 -7.83 28.65 2.12
CA MET A 1 -6.60 27.87 2.40
C MET A 1 -5.77 28.65 3.40
N SER A 2 -5.54 28.15 4.63
CA SER A 2 -4.81 28.90 5.66
C SER A 2 -3.31 28.60 5.57
N ILE A 3 -2.53 29.58 5.12
CA ILE A 3 -1.06 29.48 4.96
C ILE A 3 -0.38 29.19 6.32
N LEU A 4 -0.94 29.72 7.41
CA LEU A 4 -0.42 29.53 8.76
C LEU A 4 -0.48 28.06 9.20
N ILE A 5 -1.56 27.35 8.84
CA ILE A 5 -1.72 25.93 9.16
C ILE A 5 -0.70 25.09 8.37
N ALA A 6 -0.49 25.41 7.09
CA ALA A 6 0.49 24.71 6.26
C ALA A 6 1.93 24.91 6.79
N PHE A 7 2.27 26.13 7.21
CA PHE A 7 3.58 26.43 7.79
C PHE A 7 3.81 25.70 9.13
N LEU A 8 2.80 25.68 10.01
CA LEU A 8 2.87 24.92 11.26
C LEU A 8 3.00 23.42 11.01
N SER A 9 2.26 22.88 10.03
CA SER A 9 2.34 21.47 9.65
C SER A 9 3.75 21.10 9.20
N LEU A 10 4.38 21.91 8.34
CA LEU A 10 5.76 21.71 7.90
C LEU A 10 6.77 21.75 9.06
N LEU A 11 6.56 22.65 10.03
CA LEU A 11 7.42 22.78 11.21
C LEU A 11 7.34 21.54 12.12
N VAL A 12 6.14 21.01 12.31
CA VAL A 12 5.91 19.76 13.05
C VAL A 12 6.50 18.58 12.30
N GLU A 13 6.30 18.49 10.99
CA GLU A 13 6.81 17.42 10.14
C GLU A 13 8.35 17.44 10.08
N PHE A 14 8.97 18.63 10.12
CA PHE A 14 10.41 18.79 10.24
C PHE A 14 10.94 18.38 11.63
N ALA A 15 10.24 18.75 12.70
CA ALA A 15 10.67 18.47 14.08
C ALA A 15 10.47 17.00 14.49
N VAL A 16 9.36 16.39 14.06
CA VAL A 16 9.02 15.00 14.36
C VAL A 16 9.65 14.06 13.34
N GLY A 17 9.73 14.47 12.07
CA GLY A 17 10.28 13.68 10.98
C GLY A 17 9.56 12.35 10.76
N TYR A 18 9.77 11.71 9.61
CA TYR A 18 9.44 10.29 9.51
C TYR A 18 10.55 9.49 10.21
N PRO A 19 10.25 8.70 11.25
CA PRO A 19 11.28 7.98 11.96
C PRO A 19 11.97 6.99 11.02
N SER A 20 13.29 7.16 10.83
CA SER A 20 14.10 6.31 9.93
C SER A 20 14.07 4.83 10.36
N TRP A 21 13.92 4.56 11.66
CA TRP A 21 13.72 3.21 12.20
C TRP A 21 12.38 2.60 11.78
N LEU A 22 11.32 3.40 11.65
CA LEU A 22 10.00 2.93 11.20
C LEU A 22 10.04 2.59 9.71
N LEU A 23 10.70 3.44 8.92
CA LEU A 23 10.96 3.19 7.50
C LEU A 23 11.83 1.94 7.28
N GLY A 24 12.83 1.72 8.14
CA GLY A 24 13.70 0.54 8.11
C GLY A 24 13.00 -0.74 8.56
N ALA A 25 12.10 -0.66 9.55
CA ALA A 25 11.40 -1.81 10.10
C ALA A 25 10.23 -2.29 9.20
N ILE A 26 9.44 -1.35 8.68
CA ILE A 26 8.28 -1.64 7.82
C ILE A 26 8.73 -1.77 6.36
N GLY A 27 9.70 -0.96 5.92
CA GLY A 27 10.07 -0.86 4.52
C GLY A 27 9.06 -0.01 3.73
N HIS A 28 9.47 0.47 2.56
CA HIS A 28 8.61 1.33 1.75
C HIS A 28 7.42 0.53 1.18
N PRO A 29 6.17 1.04 1.30
CA PRO A 29 4.98 0.37 0.76
C PRO A 29 5.13 0.02 -0.74
N VAL A 30 5.75 0.90 -1.52
CA VAL A 30 6.07 0.65 -2.94
C VAL A 30 6.90 -0.61 -3.16
N THR A 31 7.84 -0.92 -2.26
CA THR A 31 8.68 -2.11 -2.38
C THR A 31 7.87 -3.40 -2.15
N TRP A 32 6.84 -3.35 -1.30
CA TRP A 32 5.96 -4.49 -1.07
C TRP A 32 5.12 -4.79 -2.31
N PHE A 33 4.54 -3.76 -2.93
CA PHE A 33 3.83 -3.89 -4.20
C PHE A 33 4.74 -4.45 -5.30
N GLY A 34 5.97 -3.93 -5.43
CA GLY A 34 6.96 -4.45 -6.37
C GLY A 34 7.22 -5.94 -6.16
N ARG A 35 7.41 -6.39 -4.91
CA ARG A 35 7.60 -7.81 -4.57
C ARG A 35 6.38 -8.66 -4.92
N LEU A 36 5.17 -8.18 -4.63
CA LEU A 36 3.92 -8.88 -4.95
C LEU A 36 3.76 -9.05 -6.46
N ILE A 37 3.98 -7.99 -7.23
CA ILE A 37 3.93 -8.01 -8.69
C ILE A 37 4.98 -8.97 -9.24
N SER A 38 6.24 -8.88 -8.81
CA SER A 38 7.29 -9.78 -9.28
C SER A 38 7.02 -11.25 -8.91
N PHE A 39 6.39 -11.52 -7.77
CA PHE A 39 5.98 -12.86 -7.37
C PHE A 39 4.88 -13.40 -8.29
N LEU A 40 3.85 -12.59 -8.54
CA LEU A 40 2.74 -12.96 -9.42
C LEU A 40 3.21 -13.13 -10.86
N ASP A 41 4.06 -12.24 -11.36
CA ASP A 41 4.65 -12.33 -12.69
C ASP A 41 5.41 -13.66 -12.87
N ARG A 42 6.33 -14.01 -11.97
CA ARG A 42 7.05 -15.30 -12.02
C ARG A 42 6.13 -16.53 -11.95
N ARG A 43 4.98 -16.43 -11.26
CA ARG A 43 4.08 -17.57 -11.04
C ARG A 43 3.01 -17.72 -12.12
N LEU A 44 2.59 -16.61 -12.71
CA LEU A 44 1.43 -16.52 -13.60
C LEU A 44 1.82 -16.22 -15.05
N ASN A 45 2.96 -15.57 -15.29
CA ASN A 45 3.47 -15.26 -16.63
C ASN A 45 4.42 -16.38 -17.11
N ARG A 46 3.86 -17.42 -17.73
CA ARG A 46 4.64 -18.46 -18.42
C ARG A 46 4.45 -18.31 -19.92
N ASP A 47 5.55 -18.21 -20.66
CA ASP A 47 5.52 -18.09 -22.12
C ASP A 47 5.07 -19.37 -22.84
N THR A 48 5.06 -20.50 -22.13
CA THR A 48 4.58 -21.79 -22.65
C THR A 48 3.06 -21.94 -22.65
N ASP A 49 2.33 -21.01 -22.04
CA ASP A 49 0.87 -21.07 -21.97
C ASP A 49 0.22 -20.48 -23.22
N SER A 50 -0.95 -21.01 -23.59
CA SER A 50 -1.77 -20.44 -24.66
C SER A 50 -2.25 -19.02 -24.31
N ASP A 51 -2.48 -18.19 -25.33
CA ASP A 51 -2.92 -16.80 -25.17
C ASP A 51 -4.16 -16.65 -24.27
N ALA A 52 -5.11 -17.57 -24.39
CA ALA A 52 -6.31 -17.57 -23.55
C ALA A 52 -5.98 -17.81 -22.06
N LEU A 53 -5.03 -18.69 -21.76
CA LEU A 53 -4.60 -18.99 -20.40
C LEU A 53 -3.75 -17.85 -19.83
N ARG A 54 -2.88 -17.23 -20.65
CA ARG A 54 -2.13 -16.02 -20.26
C ARG A 54 -3.06 -14.87 -19.90
N ARG A 55 -4.11 -14.62 -20.69
CA ARG A 55 -5.12 -13.57 -20.39
C ARG A 55 -5.84 -13.83 -19.06
N ARG A 56 -6.31 -15.06 -18.82
CA ARG A 56 -6.97 -15.42 -17.55
C ARG A 56 -6.04 -15.21 -16.36
N ARG A 57 -4.78 -15.65 -16.48
CA ARG A 57 -3.76 -15.47 -15.44
C ARG A 57 -3.42 -14.00 -15.20
N GLY A 58 -3.40 -13.17 -16.23
CA GLY A 58 -3.25 -11.71 -16.10
C GLY A 58 -4.41 -11.07 -15.33
N VAL A 59 -5.66 -11.47 -15.61
CA VAL A 59 -6.84 -11.00 -14.86
C VAL A 59 -6.74 -11.42 -13.38
N HIS A 60 -6.35 -12.66 -13.10
CA HIS A 60 -6.14 -13.11 -11.72
C HIS A 60 -5.03 -12.33 -11.01
N ALA A 61 -3.91 -12.06 -11.69
CA ALA A 61 -2.83 -11.24 -11.12
C ALA A 61 -3.33 -9.84 -10.77
N LEU A 62 -4.09 -9.20 -11.68
CA LEU A 62 -4.66 -7.88 -11.47
C LEU A 62 -5.63 -7.87 -10.27
N LEU A 63 -6.53 -8.85 -10.19
CA LEU A 63 -7.45 -8.98 -9.06
C LEU A 63 -6.70 -9.11 -7.74
N ILE A 64 -5.63 -9.89 -7.68
CA ILE A 64 -4.82 -10.04 -6.46
C ILE A 64 -4.14 -8.72 -6.09
N ILE A 65 -3.54 -8.03 -7.07
CA ILE A 65 -2.85 -6.75 -6.85
C ILE A 65 -3.80 -5.66 -6.32
N VAL A 66 -5.08 -5.69 -6.72
CA VAL A 66 -6.08 -4.70 -6.27
C VAL A 66 -6.74 -5.11 -4.96
N LEU A 67 -7.24 -6.35 -4.89
CA LEU A 67 -8.09 -6.78 -3.77
C LEU A 67 -7.28 -6.98 -2.48
N VAL A 68 -6.03 -7.47 -2.55
CA VAL A 68 -5.24 -7.71 -1.35
C VAL A 68 -4.94 -6.40 -0.60
N PRO A 69 -4.39 -5.35 -1.23
CA PRO A 69 -4.18 -4.09 -0.53
C PRO A 69 -5.49 -3.41 -0.12
N ALA A 70 -6.53 -3.46 -0.96
CA ALA A 70 -7.81 -2.84 -0.64
C ALA A 70 -8.47 -3.47 0.59
N THR A 71 -8.45 -4.80 0.69
CA THR A 71 -8.99 -5.52 1.86
C THR A 71 -8.18 -5.26 3.12
N ILE A 72 -6.84 -5.22 3.02
CA ILE A 72 -5.98 -4.88 4.15
C ILE A 72 -6.24 -3.45 4.61
N ALA A 73 -6.26 -2.49 3.70
CA ALA A 73 -6.51 -1.08 4.01
C ALA A 73 -7.88 -0.89 4.66
N PHE A 74 -8.93 -1.51 4.09
CA PHE A 74 -10.29 -1.44 4.63
C PHE A 74 -10.39 -2.08 6.02
N ALA A 75 -9.72 -3.21 6.25
CA ALA A 75 -9.69 -3.84 7.57
C ALA A 75 -9.00 -2.95 8.61
N VAL A 76 -7.85 -2.37 8.25
CA VAL A 76 -7.10 -1.45 9.12
C VAL A 76 -7.92 -0.20 9.43
N GLU A 77 -8.55 0.40 8.42
CA GLU A 77 -9.44 1.56 8.58
C GLU A 77 -10.60 1.23 9.53
N THR A 78 -11.27 0.09 9.32
CA THR A 78 -12.41 -0.34 10.16
C THR A 78 -11.98 -0.58 11.61
N MET A 79 -10.80 -1.18 11.83
CA MET A 79 -10.25 -1.38 13.18
C MET A 79 -9.90 -0.06 13.87
N LEU A 80 -9.34 0.90 13.14
CA LEU A 80 -8.96 2.21 13.66
C LEU A 80 -10.18 3.11 13.92
N ALA A 81 -11.22 3.02 13.10
CA ALA A 81 -12.45 3.79 13.24
C ALA A 81 -13.20 3.53 14.56
N GLY A 82 -12.98 2.37 15.20
CA GLY A 82 -13.53 2.05 16.52
C GLY A 82 -12.80 2.71 17.70
N ILE A 83 -11.64 3.34 17.47
CA ILE A 83 -10.86 4.02 18.51
C ILE A 83 -11.32 5.48 18.58
N PRO A 84 -11.60 6.08 19.75
CA PRO A 84 -12.05 7.49 19.88
C PRO A 84 -11.04 8.56 19.41
N ALA A 85 -9.92 8.15 18.81
CA ALA A 85 -8.90 8.97 18.16
C ALA A 85 -8.49 8.42 16.77
N GLY A 86 -9.27 7.48 16.20
CA GLY A 86 -9.01 6.86 14.90
C GLY A 86 -8.89 7.85 13.75
N LEU A 87 -9.68 8.93 13.80
CA LEU A 87 -9.64 10.04 12.85
C LEU A 87 -8.29 10.78 12.78
N ILE A 88 -7.42 10.62 13.79
CA ILE A 88 -6.08 11.23 13.83
C ILE A 88 -5.02 10.28 13.21
N LEU A 89 -5.33 8.99 13.09
CA LEU A 89 -4.42 7.93 12.64
C LEU A 89 -4.74 7.35 11.24
N THR A 90 -5.96 7.51 10.75
CA THR A 90 -6.38 7.21 9.35
C THR A 90 -6.30 8.45 8.47
#